data_AF-A0A519MWJ8-F1
#
_entry.id   AF-A0A519MWJ8-F1
#
_cell.length_a   1.000
_cell.length_b   1.000
_cell.length_c   1.000
_cell.angle_alpha   90.00
_cell.angle_beta   90.00
_cell.angle_gamma   90.00
#
_symmetry.space_group_name_H-M   'P 1'
#
loop_
_entity.id
_entity.type
_entity.pdbx_description
1 polymer ?
#
loop_
_entity_poly.entity_id
_entity_poly.type
_entity_poly.pdbx_seq_one_letter_code
_entity_poly.pdbx_strand_id
1 'polypeptide(L)'
;MSNSPEIGSATNFATSSILKQLYYTVGNRVYLYDMLAKSARLIFTFPAGYVIKDIEMLRSTSKQLVIGVDNGTAGEVYYFSINGQGEFSNGTYAKKFTGFGEIVQITPARKNL
;
A
#
# COMPACT_ATOMS: atom_id res chain seq x y z
N MET A 1 -13.74 12.27 11.87
CA MET A 1 -12.72 11.69 10.97
C MET A 1 -12.01 12.73 10.09
N SER A 2 -12.04 14.04 10.42
CA SER A 2 -11.49 15.14 9.58
C SER A 2 -10.00 14.98 9.18
N ASN A 3 -9.20 14.35 10.05
CA ASN A 3 -7.76 14.21 9.84
C ASN A 3 -7.39 12.81 9.34
N SER A 4 -8.34 11.91 9.13
CA SER A 4 -8.07 10.54 8.65
C SER A 4 -9.13 10.18 7.63
N PRO A 5 -9.10 10.85 6.45
CA PRO A 5 -10.14 10.73 5.45
C PRO A 5 -10.39 9.26 5.13
N GLU A 6 -11.67 8.87 5.19
CA GLU A 6 -12.17 7.58 4.71
C GLU A 6 -11.62 6.33 5.40
N ILE A 7 -10.89 6.48 6.52
CA ILE A 7 -10.31 5.34 7.24
C ILE A 7 -11.39 4.34 7.73
N GLY A 8 -12.63 4.79 7.94
CA GLY A 8 -13.77 3.93 8.30
C GLY A 8 -14.24 3.01 7.18
N SER A 9 -13.84 3.29 5.93
CA SER A 9 -14.13 2.47 4.74
C SER A 9 -12.88 1.77 4.21
N ALA A 10 -11.78 1.78 4.98
CA ALA A 10 -10.52 1.20 4.56
C ALA A 10 -10.59 -0.34 4.56
N THR A 11 -10.04 -0.95 3.51
CA THR A 11 -10.12 -2.40 3.29
C THR A 11 -8.84 -3.14 3.64
N ASN A 12 -7.68 -2.47 3.53
CA ASN A 12 -6.39 -3.06 3.86
C ASN A 12 -5.57 -2.09 4.72
N PHE A 13 -4.66 -2.67 5.51
CA PHE A 13 -3.81 -1.94 6.45
C PHE A 13 -2.42 -2.56 6.49
N ALA A 14 -1.39 -1.71 6.50
CA ALA A 14 -0.01 -2.12 6.73
C ALA A 14 0.70 -1.11 7.61
N THR A 15 1.51 -1.57 8.55
CA THR A 15 2.22 -0.71 9.51
C THR A 15 3.71 -0.72 9.25
N SER A 16 4.35 0.43 9.41
CA SER A 16 5.81 0.51 9.50
C SER A 16 6.27 -0.03 10.85
N SER A 17 7.33 -0.84 10.84
CA SER A 17 8.02 -1.31 12.05
C SER A 17 9.06 -0.33 12.57
N ILE A 18 9.37 0.73 11.80
CA ILE A 18 10.40 1.72 12.12
C ILE A 18 9.85 3.14 12.30
N LEU A 19 8.79 3.50 11.58
CA LEU A 19 8.11 4.78 11.68
C LEU A 19 6.76 4.59 12.37
N LYS A 20 6.29 5.62 13.09
CA LYS A 20 4.96 5.61 13.73
C LYS A 20 3.86 5.93 12.71
N GLN A 21 3.76 5.06 11.71
CA GLN A 21 2.97 5.28 10.50
C GLN A 21 2.18 4.03 10.10
N LEU A 22 0.97 4.28 9.59
CA LEU A 22 0.02 3.29 9.11
C LEU A 22 -0.38 3.63 7.68
N TYR A 23 -0.26 2.66 6.79
CA TYR A 23 -0.78 2.72 5.42
C TYR A 23 -2.16 2.07 5.41
N TYR A 24 -3.12 2.69 4.74
CA TYR A 24 -4.44 2.11 4.53
C TYR A 24 -4.96 2.42 3.14
N THR A 25 -5.89 1.62 2.66
CA THR A 25 -6.41 1.71 1.28
C THR A 25 -7.93 1.85 1.28
N VAL A 26 -8.45 2.67 0.37
CA VAL A 26 -9.89 2.86 0.14
C VAL A 26 -10.14 2.85 -1.36
N GLY A 27 -10.78 1.79 -1.88
CA GLY A 27 -10.97 1.61 -3.32
C GLY A 27 -9.63 1.52 -4.06
N ASN A 28 -9.34 2.53 -4.89
CA ASN A 28 -8.10 2.65 -5.67
C ASN A 28 -7.07 3.61 -5.06
N ARG A 29 -7.30 4.08 -3.82
CA ARG A 29 -6.46 5.10 -3.16
C ARG A 29 -5.66 4.51 -2.00
N VAL A 30 -4.44 5.01 -1.84
CA VAL A 30 -3.52 4.66 -0.76
C VAL A 30 -3.26 5.90 0.09
N TYR A 31 -3.50 5.76 1.38
CA TYR A 31 -3.31 6.80 2.37
C TYR A 31 -2.19 6.43 3.33
N LEU A 32 -1.49 7.45 3.82
CA LEU A 32 -0.51 7.36 4.88
C LEU A 32 -1.00 8.16 6.08
N TYR A 33 -1.28 7.47 7.18
CA TYR A 33 -1.57 8.05 8.48
C TYR A 33 -0.29 8.15 9.32
N ASP A 34 0.02 9.37 9.75
CA ASP A 34 1.09 9.64 10.69
C ASP A 34 0.52 9.80 12.10
N MET A 35 0.93 8.91 13.01
CA MET A 35 0.38 8.87 14.37
C MET A 35 0.86 10.04 15.23
N LEU A 36 2.02 10.63 14.92
CA LEU A 36 2.54 11.79 15.64
C LEU A 36 1.78 13.04 15.22
N ALA A 37 1.56 13.22 13.92
CA ALA A 37 0.76 14.33 13.38
C ALA A 37 -0.75 14.14 13.60
N LYS A 38 -1.18 12.91 13.92
CA LYS A 38 -2.58 12.49 14.03
C LYS A 38 -3.38 12.82 12.77
N SER A 39 -2.73 12.72 11.60
CA SER A 39 -3.32 13.05 10.32
C SER A 39 -2.92 12.06 9.23
N ALA A 40 -3.79 11.89 8.24
CA ALA A 40 -3.55 11.10 7.04
C ALA A 40 -3.55 11.97 5.80
N ARG A 41 -2.80 11.51 4.80
CA ARG A 41 -2.73 12.12 3.48
C ARG A 41 -2.78 11.05 2.40
N LEU A 42 -3.38 11.39 1.26
CA LEU A 42 -3.35 10.57 0.06
C LEU A 42 -1.92 10.60 -0.49
N ILE A 43 -1.32 9.42 -0.68
CA ILE A 43 0.04 9.31 -1.21
C ILE A 43 0.09 8.65 -2.59
N PHE A 44 -0.99 7.97 -3.00
CA PHE A 44 -1.09 7.37 -4.33
C PHE A 44 -2.54 7.07 -4.71
N THR A 45 -2.83 7.18 -6.01
CA THR A 45 -4.12 6.79 -6.59
C THR A 45 -3.84 5.96 -7.83
N PHE A 46 -4.34 4.72 -7.86
CA PHE A 46 -4.34 3.91 -9.07
C PHE A 46 -5.36 4.46 -10.08
N PRO A 47 -5.23 4.15 -11.38
CA PRO A 47 -6.23 4.56 -12.37
C PRO A 47 -7.66 4.14 -11.97
N ALA A 48 -8.65 4.87 -12.48
CA ALA A 48 -10.05 4.52 -12.24
C ALA A 48 -10.36 3.10 -12.72
N GLY A 49 -11.18 2.37 -11.95
CA GLY A 49 -11.52 0.97 -12.22
C GLY A 49 -10.54 -0.05 -11.62
N TYR A 50 -9.36 0.38 -11.15
CA TYR A 50 -8.46 -0.51 -10.40
C TYR A 50 -9.01 -0.75 -9.00
N VAL A 51 -8.91 -1.98 -8.52
CA VAL A 51 -9.32 -2.37 -7.16
C VAL A 51 -8.09 -2.84 -6.41
N ILE A 52 -7.77 -2.21 -5.29
CA ILE A 52 -6.72 -2.71 -4.41
C ILE A 52 -7.26 -3.93 -3.66
N LYS A 53 -6.53 -5.04 -3.74
CA LYS A 53 -6.93 -6.32 -3.15
C LYS A 53 -6.17 -6.60 -1.87
N ASP A 54 -4.87 -6.32 -1.88
CA ASP A 54 -4.03 -6.51 -0.71
C ASP A 54 -2.80 -5.59 -0.70
N ILE A 55 -2.27 -5.34 0.49
CA ILE A 55 -1.02 -4.61 0.68
C ILE A 55 -0.14 -5.33 1.71
N GLU A 56 1.15 -5.39 1.47
CA GLU A 56 2.10 -6.00 2.40
C GLU A 56 3.36 -5.17 2.57
N MET A 57 3.71 -4.91 3.83
CA MET A 57 4.94 -4.19 4.19
C MET A 57 6.10 -5.17 4.29
N LEU A 58 7.24 -4.84 3.68
CA LEU A 58 8.48 -5.57 3.93
C LEU A 58 8.94 -5.33 5.38
N ARG A 59 8.56 -6.22 6.30
CA ARG A 59 8.73 -6.02 7.76
C ARG A 59 10.16 -5.81 8.22
N SER A 60 11.14 -6.42 7.55
CA SER A 60 12.55 -6.38 7.94
C SER A 60 13.16 -4.98 7.82
N THR A 61 12.66 -4.15 6.91
CA THR A 61 13.19 -2.80 6.68
C THR A 61 12.12 -1.72 6.74
N SER A 62 10.85 -2.08 6.51
CA SER A 62 9.73 -1.16 6.31
C SER A 62 10.00 -0.06 5.28
N LYS A 63 10.87 -0.35 4.31
CA LYS A 63 11.24 0.55 3.20
C LYS A 63 10.55 0.20 1.89
N GLN A 64 9.64 -0.78 1.91
CA GLN A 64 8.91 -1.21 0.74
C GLN A 64 7.50 -1.64 1.11
N LEU A 65 6.53 -1.12 0.37
CA LEU A 65 5.15 -1.59 0.38
C LEU A 65 4.87 -2.27 -0.95
N VAL A 66 4.36 -3.49 -0.91
CA VAL A 66 3.89 -4.23 -2.07
C VAL A 66 2.37 -4.11 -2.11
N ILE A 67 1.80 -3.79 -3.27
CA ILE A 67 0.36 -3.62 -3.45
C ILE A 67 -0.11 -4.50 -4.61
N GLY A 68 -1.13 -5.29 -4.34
CA GLY A 68 -1.78 -6.15 -5.31
C GLY A 68 -3.09 -5.51 -5.72
N VAL A 69 -3.29 -5.37 -7.03
CA VAL A 69 -4.46 -4.75 -7.59
C VAL A 69 -5.04 -5.59 -8.72
N ASP A 70 -6.35 -5.54 -8.89
CA ASP A 70 -7.00 -5.98 -10.11
C ASP A 70 -7.27 -4.76 -10.98
N ASN A 71 -6.83 -4.79 -12.24
CA ASN A 71 -7.02 -3.67 -13.18
C ASN A 71 -8.35 -3.72 -13.97
N GLY A 72 -9.24 -4.64 -13.61
CA GLY A 72 -10.48 -4.96 -14.32
C GLY A 72 -10.36 -6.13 -15.31
N THR A 73 -9.16 -6.49 -15.74
CA THR A 73 -8.89 -7.61 -16.66
C THR A 73 -7.96 -8.65 -16.05
N ALA A 74 -6.93 -8.21 -15.34
CA ALA A 74 -5.89 -9.05 -14.77
C ALA A 74 -5.35 -8.47 -13.47
N GLY A 75 -4.69 -9.33 -12.69
CA GLY A 75 -3.97 -8.94 -11.50
C GLY A 75 -2.62 -8.32 -11.84
N GLU A 76 -2.25 -7.30 -11.07
CA GLU A 76 -0.96 -6.63 -11.15
C GLU A 76 -0.39 -6.45 -9.73
N VAL A 77 0.94 -6.56 -9.62
CA VAL A 77 1.66 -6.41 -8.35
C VAL A 77 2.66 -5.28 -8.48
N TYR A 78 2.53 -4.29 -7.60
CA TYR A 78 3.32 -3.08 -7.57
C TYR A 78 4.22 -3.05 -6.35
N TYR A 79 5.47 -2.67 -6.56
CA TYR A 79 6.45 -2.50 -5.50
C TYR A 79 6.77 -1.01 -5.36
N PHE A 80 6.46 -0.44 -4.20
CA PHE A 80 6.73 0.95 -3.87
C PHE A 80 7.91 1.03 -2.91
N SER A 81 8.92 1.82 -3.27
CA SER A 81 9.99 2.18 -2.32
C SER A 81 9.49 3.31 -1.42
N ILE A 82 9.80 3.24 -0.13
CA ILE A 82 9.41 4.24 0.87
C ILE A 82 10.60 5.12 1.25
N ASN A 83 10.40 6.44 1.23
CA ASN A 83 11.41 7.42 1.61
C ASN A 83 11.44 7.67 3.13
N GLY A 84 12.32 8.58 3.60
CA GLY A 84 12.45 8.90 5.03
C GLY A 84 11.21 9.52 5.67
N GLN A 85 10.27 10.04 4.88
CA GLN A 85 9.01 10.65 5.32
C GLN A 85 7.84 9.65 5.33
N GLY A 86 8.09 8.39 4.90
CA GLY A 86 7.06 7.37 4.76
C GLY A 86 6.34 7.38 3.42
N GLU A 87 6.65 8.30 2.52
CA GLU A 87 5.97 8.41 1.23
C GLU A 87 6.62 7.50 0.19
N PHE A 88 5.90 7.25 -0.89
CA PHE A 88 6.47 6.56 -2.03
C PHE A 88 7.52 7.44 -2.70
N SER A 89 8.73 6.92 -2.84
CA SER A 89 9.82 7.59 -3.55
C SER A 89 9.36 7.97 -4.96
N ASN A 90 9.60 9.22 -5.35
CA ASN A 90 9.15 9.80 -6.63
C ASN A 90 7.63 9.80 -6.84
N GLY A 91 6.83 9.59 -5.78
CA GLY A 91 5.37 9.54 -5.87
C GLY A 91 4.83 8.38 -6.71
N THR A 92 5.64 7.34 -6.98
CA THR A 92 5.23 6.22 -7.83
C THR A 92 5.91 4.90 -7.44
N TYR A 93 5.52 3.83 -8.12
CA TYR A 93 6.10 2.50 -7.93
C TYR A 93 7.50 2.40 -8.54
N ALA A 94 8.35 1.59 -7.90
CA ALA A 94 9.68 1.26 -8.42
C ALA A 94 9.64 0.08 -9.40
N LYS A 95 8.67 -0.83 -9.24
CA LYS A 95 8.51 -2.00 -10.12
C LYS A 95 7.05 -2.42 -10.20
N LYS A 96 6.66 -2.96 -11.37
CA LYS A 96 5.37 -3.59 -11.61
C LYS A 96 5.56 -4.96 -12.23
N PHE A 97 4.71 -5.90 -11.85
CA PHE A 97 4.54 -7.19 -12.49
C PHE A 97 3.09 -7.37 -12.93
N THR A 98 2.88 -8.01 -14.07
CA THR A 98 1.57 -8.24 -14.68
C THR A 98 1.44 -9.72 -15.09
N GLY A 99 0.27 -10.10 -15.60
CA GLY A 99 0.01 -11.47 -16.07
C GLY A 99 -0.49 -12.40 -14.97
N PHE A 100 -0.89 -11.86 -13.82
CA PHE A 100 -1.58 -12.63 -12.79
C PHE A 100 -3.07 -12.74 -13.12
N GLY A 101 -3.72 -13.78 -12.61
CA GLY A 101 -5.17 -13.79 -12.44
C GLY A 101 -5.61 -12.80 -11.35
N GLU A 102 -6.82 -12.96 -10.83
CA GLU A 102 -7.30 -12.14 -9.71
C GLU A 102 -6.34 -12.21 -8.51
N ILE A 103 -5.99 -11.06 -7.96
CA ILE A 103 -5.18 -11.00 -6.74
C ILE A 103 -6.08 -11.26 -5.53
N VAL A 104 -5.78 -12.33 -4.79
CA VAL A 104 -6.47 -12.64 -3.53
C VAL A 104 -5.68 -12.12 -2.33
N GLN A 105 -4.36 -12.31 -2.33
CA GLN A 105 -3.49 -11.97 -1.21
C GLN A 105 -2.03 -11.82 -1.67
N ILE A 106 -1.26 -10.99 -0.98
CA ILE A 106 0.19 -10.92 -1.05
C ILE A 106 0.77 -11.34 0.29
N THR A 107 1.75 -12.25 0.26
CA THR A 107 2.50 -12.60 1.47
C THR A 107 3.99 -12.63 1.18
N PRO A 108 4.84 -12.33 2.18
CA PRO A 108 6.27 -12.55 2.04
C PRO A 108 6.53 -14.04 1.84
N ALA A 109 7.45 -14.38 0.94
CA ALA A 109 7.92 -15.75 0.83
C ALA A 109 8.49 -16.20 2.20
N ARG A 110 8.03 -17.35 2.69
CA ARG A 110 8.64 -17.96 3.88
C ARG A 110 10.08 -18.33 3.54
N LYS A 111 11.05 -17.71 4.21
CA LYS A 111 12.37 -18.32 4.33
C LYS A 111 12.22 -19.46 5.32
N ASN A 112 12.36 -20.70 4.85
CA ASN A 112 12.45 -21.86 5.73
C ASN A 112 13.57 -21.58 6.75
N LEU A 113 13.19 -21.58 8.04
CA LEU A 113 14.12 -21.49 9.18
C LEU A 113 14.87 -22.81 9.32
#